data_AF-A0A7Y3SX50-F1
#
_entry.id   AF-A0A7Y3SX50-F1
#
_cell.length_a   1.000
_cell.length_b   1.000
_cell.length_c   1.000
_cell.angle_alpha   90.00
_cell.angle_beta   90.00
_cell.angle_gamma   90.00
#
_symmetry.space_group_name_H-M   'P 1'
#
loop_
_entity.id
_entity.type
_entity.pdbx_description
1 polymer ?
#
loop_
_entity_poly.entity_id
_entity_poly.type
_entity_poly.pdbx_seq_one_letter_code
_entity_poly.pdbx_strand_id
1 'polypeptide(L)'
;MVYYAKLNLSKEKDEISKEIFKAYINGENNIDIVSVFYNSSDIFLKTIVTYANENKNILYITNEDERNTDILYYINKFSNLGQYVYSSTTNYRSEGGYLYICSHENALKLQEKFDLVIYNDIRSFPKFNREQIKNILLKMRIIGGLAIAYCVENVLSEDNTIMFPIKNANIPIIEPRIITTRINLSLDIPLVVYEYLNWSIISNRKVIIFVPDAQKAMSVFAYLSNFKKKLSENIVLFIKSRSDKNIKVNFMNKDKGILVTNDFEENHLEFHSIDVIVYFADNVKFDYKQLFFLSSKVGRFENIQRGEAIFLANAQTVQMDKAKSMASKFNEKAWERGLLNI
;
A
#
# COMPACT_ATOMS: atom_id res chain seq x y z
N MET A 1 19.48 20.13 -22.98
CA MET A 1 19.93 20.10 -21.57
C MET A 1 18.77 20.61 -20.72
N VAL A 2 17.86 19.72 -20.30
CA VAL A 2 16.57 20.10 -19.71
C VAL A 2 16.75 20.35 -18.22
N TYR A 3 16.22 21.48 -17.73
CA TYR A 3 16.18 21.86 -16.32
C TYR A 3 15.47 20.76 -15.52
N TYR A 4 16.24 19.88 -14.88
CA TYR A 4 15.73 19.15 -13.72
C TYR A 4 15.51 20.22 -12.64
N ALA A 5 14.25 20.57 -12.35
CA ALA A 5 13.95 21.02 -11.00
C ALA A 5 14.57 19.97 -10.08
N LYS A 6 15.47 20.37 -9.16
CA LYS A 6 16.08 19.44 -8.21
C LYS A 6 14.95 18.64 -7.57
N LEU A 7 14.79 17.40 -7.99
CA LEU A 7 13.89 16.46 -7.37
C LEU A 7 14.44 16.31 -5.95
N ASN A 8 13.76 16.91 -4.97
CA ASN A 8 14.16 16.82 -3.56
C ASN A 8 13.81 15.41 -3.03
N LEU A 9 14.44 14.39 -3.62
CA LEU A 9 14.37 13.01 -3.17
C LEU A 9 15.26 12.84 -1.95
N SER A 10 14.88 11.93 -1.05
CA SER A 10 15.83 11.42 -0.06
C SER A 10 16.97 10.68 -0.77
N LYS A 11 18.10 10.52 -0.07
CA LYS A 11 19.27 9.79 -0.59
C LYS A 11 18.90 8.42 -1.16
N GLU A 12 18.15 7.62 -0.40
CA GLU A 12 17.69 6.29 -0.83
C GLU A 12 16.84 6.36 -2.11
N LYS A 13 15.86 7.27 -2.15
CA LYS A 13 14.99 7.42 -3.33
C LYS A 13 15.76 7.86 -4.57
N ASP A 14 16.76 8.73 -4.41
CA ASP A 14 17.63 9.15 -5.51
C ASP A 14 18.50 7.98 -6.01
N GLU A 15 19.01 7.13 -5.11
CA GLU A 15 19.74 5.91 -5.46
C GLU A 15 18.85 4.95 -6.25
N ILE A 16 17.64 4.64 -5.76
CA ILE A 16 16.66 3.81 -6.48
C ILE A 16 16.29 4.44 -7.84
N SER A 17 16.05 5.75 -7.90
CA SER A 17 15.76 6.45 -9.16
C SER A 17 16.91 6.35 -10.17
N LYS A 18 18.16 6.40 -9.69
CA LYS A 18 19.36 6.21 -10.52
C LYS A 18 19.51 4.76 -10.99
N GLU A 19 19.22 3.77 -10.15
CA GLU A 19 19.24 2.35 -10.51
C GLU A 19 18.24 2.04 -11.62
N ILE A 20 16.99 2.52 -11.50
CA ILE A 20 15.96 2.39 -12.55
C ILE A 20 16.46 3.01 -13.86
N PHE A 21 17.04 4.20 -13.78
CA PHE A 21 17.55 4.89 -14.96
C PHE A 21 18.74 4.17 -15.59
N LYS A 22 19.63 3.57 -14.79
CA LYS A 22 20.77 2.79 -15.27
C LYS A 22 20.32 1.52 -15.99
N ALA A 23 19.35 0.80 -15.42
CA ALA A 23 18.75 -0.37 -16.03
C ALA A 23 18.16 -0.03 -17.41
N TYR A 24 17.46 1.11 -17.52
CA TYR A 24 17.00 1.63 -18.81
C TYR A 24 18.15 1.85 -19.81
N ILE A 25 19.23 2.54 -19.42
CA ILE A 25 20.38 2.80 -20.29
C ILE A 25 21.08 1.51 -20.74
N ASN A 26 21.10 0.48 -19.88
CA ASN A 26 21.68 -0.82 -20.18
C ASN A 26 20.81 -1.68 -21.14
N GLY A 27 19.63 -1.20 -21.53
CA GLY A 27 18.73 -1.94 -22.42
C GLY A 27 17.95 -3.06 -21.72
N GLU A 28 17.77 -2.98 -20.40
CA GLU A 28 16.89 -3.90 -19.68
C GLU A 28 15.43 -3.64 -20.09
N ASN A 29 14.70 -4.72 -20.40
CA ASN A 29 13.30 -4.62 -20.84
C ASN A 29 12.30 -4.95 -19.72
N ASN A 30 12.77 -5.59 -18.65
CA ASN A 30 11.97 -5.97 -17.47
C ASN A 30 12.74 -5.56 -16.22
N ILE A 31 12.07 -4.83 -15.33
CA ILE A 31 12.60 -4.44 -14.02
C ILE A 31 11.54 -4.75 -12.96
N ASP A 32 11.92 -5.50 -11.94
CA ASP A 32 11.12 -5.65 -10.72
C ASP A 32 11.67 -4.70 -9.65
N ILE A 33 10.82 -3.83 -9.13
CA ILE A 33 11.12 -3.03 -7.95
C ILE A 33 10.32 -3.63 -6.80
N VAL A 34 11.03 -4.30 -5.90
CA VAL A 34 10.44 -4.96 -4.73
C VAL A 34 10.49 -4.00 -3.56
N SER A 35 9.32 -3.57 -3.09
CA SER A 35 9.20 -2.50 -2.09
C SER A 35 8.10 -2.78 -1.10
N VAL A 36 8.20 -2.12 0.05
CA VAL A 36 7.17 -2.16 1.09
C VAL A 36 5.93 -1.40 0.66
N PHE A 37 4.78 -1.75 1.23
CA PHE A 37 3.56 -0.99 1.00
C PHE A 37 3.68 0.48 1.47
N TYR A 38 2.92 1.36 0.85
CA TYR A 38 2.85 2.80 1.14
C TYR A 38 4.14 3.59 0.93
N ASN A 39 5.09 3.03 0.16
CA ASN A 39 6.23 3.80 -0.33
C ASN A 39 5.80 4.78 -1.45
N SER A 40 6.68 5.71 -1.83
CA SER A 40 6.35 6.77 -2.78
C SER A 40 6.59 6.37 -4.23
N SER A 41 5.91 7.06 -5.14
CA SER A 41 6.05 6.92 -6.60
C SER A 41 7.04 7.92 -7.22
N ASP A 42 7.59 8.86 -6.44
CA ASP A 42 8.52 9.89 -6.93
C ASP A 42 9.84 9.36 -7.51
N ILE A 43 10.21 8.11 -7.21
CA ILE A 43 11.35 7.40 -7.79
C ILE A 43 11.27 7.28 -9.32
N PHE A 44 10.06 7.30 -9.91
CA PHE A 44 9.85 7.16 -11.35
C PHE A 44 9.97 8.46 -12.12
N LEU A 45 10.00 9.62 -11.46
CA LEU A 45 9.87 10.91 -12.12
C LEU A 45 10.95 11.13 -13.16
N LYS A 46 12.20 10.79 -12.85
CA LYS A 46 13.32 10.89 -13.79
C LYS A 46 13.07 10.07 -15.06
N THR A 47 12.64 8.82 -14.92
CA THR A 47 12.38 7.92 -16.05
C THR A 47 11.18 8.41 -16.87
N ILE A 48 10.06 8.75 -16.22
CA ILE A 48 8.85 9.25 -16.88
C ILE A 48 9.13 10.54 -17.65
N VAL A 49 9.80 11.52 -17.03
CA VAL A 49 10.17 12.78 -17.67
C VAL A 49 11.09 12.55 -18.86
N THR A 50 12.04 11.61 -18.75
CA THR A 50 12.95 11.28 -19.86
C THR A 50 12.19 10.71 -21.05
N TYR A 51 11.33 9.70 -20.83
CA TYR A 51 10.51 9.11 -21.91
C TYR A 51 9.58 10.15 -22.55
N ALA A 52 8.95 11.00 -21.75
CA ALA A 52 8.06 12.04 -22.27
C ALA A 52 8.82 13.06 -23.14
N ASN A 53 10.03 13.47 -22.74
CA ASN A 53 10.88 14.37 -23.54
C ASN A 53 11.36 13.74 -24.85
N GLU A 54 11.40 12.40 -24.93
CA GLU A 54 11.70 11.64 -26.15
C GLU A 54 10.43 11.38 -27.00
N ASN A 55 9.28 11.96 -26.64
CA ASN A 55 7.97 11.73 -27.26
C ASN A 55 7.54 10.25 -27.27
N LYS A 56 7.95 9.48 -26.26
CA LYS A 56 7.58 8.07 -26.07
C LYS A 56 6.27 7.94 -25.28
N ASN A 57 5.50 6.90 -25.59
CA ASN A 57 4.23 6.60 -24.93
C ASN A 57 4.45 5.83 -23.63
N ILE A 58 3.80 6.30 -22.57
CA ILE A 58 3.96 5.82 -21.20
C ILE A 58 2.59 5.40 -20.65
N LEU A 59 2.52 4.21 -20.07
CA LEU A 59 1.38 3.73 -19.31
C LEU A 59 1.78 3.49 -17.86
N TYR A 60 1.15 4.22 -16.94
CA TYR A 60 1.28 4.03 -15.51
C TYR A 60 -0.02 3.43 -14.95
N ILE A 61 0.06 2.21 -14.43
CA ILE A 61 -1.07 1.46 -13.92
C ILE A 61 -1.06 1.53 -12.39
N THR A 62 -2.14 2.01 -11.78
CA THR A 62 -2.34 2.02 -10.33
C THR A 62 -3.82 1.81 -9.99
N ASN A 63 -4.10 1.08 -8.92
CA ASN A 63 -5.47 0.92 -8.41
C ASN A 63 -5.76 1.83 -7.21
N GLU A 64 -4.96 2.88 -7.03
CA GLU A 64 -5.26 3.97 -6.10
C GLU A 64 -6.60 4.66 -6.45
N ASP A 65 -7.20 5.33 -5.46
CA ASP A 65 -8.33 6.20 -5.72
C ASP A 65 -7.87 7.35 -6.64
N GLU A 66 -8.60 7.57 -7.73
CA GLU A 66 -8.27 8.56 -8.76
C GLU A 66 -8.06 9.96 -8.17
N ARG A 67 -8.79 10.32 -7.11
CA ARG A 67 -8.71 11.63 -6.47
C ARG A 67 -7.44 11.81 -5.64
N ASN A 68 -6.74 10.72 -5.31
CA ASN A 68 -5.59 10.70 -4.40
C ASN A 68 -4.45 9.83 -4.95
N THR A 69 -4.30 9.77 -6.27
CA THR A 69 -3.21 9.03 -6.91
C THR A 69 -1.88 9.76 -6.69
N ASP A 70 -0.95 9.12 -5.97
CA ASP A 70 0.30 9.74 -5.50
C ASP A 70 1.16 10.36 -6.60
N ILE A 71 1.27 9.68 -7.75
CA ILE A 71 2.14 10.13 -8.83
C ILE A 71 1.69 11.46 -9.44
N LEU A 72 0.38 11.76 -9.42
CA LEU A 72 -0.16 13.02 -9.93
C LEU A 72 0.34 14.23 -9.13
N TYR A 73 0.53 14.07 -7.81
CA TYR A 73 1.06 15.14 -6.96
C TYR A 73 2.44 15.62 -7.41
N TYR A 74 3.27 14.70 -7.91
CA TYR A 74 4.62 15.00 -8.35
C TYR A 74 4.67 15.46 -9.80
N ILE A 75 3.94 14.78 -10.68
CA ILE A 75 3.97 15.04 -12.11
C ILE A 75 3.37 16.41 -12.46
N ASN A 76 2.34 16.87 -11.73
CA ASN A 76 1.75 18.20 -11.93
C ASN A 76 2.74 19.37 -11.71
N LYS A 77 3.92 19.11 -11.15
CA LYS A 77 4.99 20.12 -10.98
C LYS A 77 5.85 20.31 -12.23
N PHE A 78 5.65 19.50 -13.27
CA PHE A 78 6.46 19.49 -14.50
C PHE A 78 5.63 19.99 -15.69
N SER A 79 5.96 21.19 -16.19
CA SER A 79 5.21 21.83 -17.28
C SER A 79 5.21 21.05 -18.60
N ASN A 80 6.27 20.28 -18.87
CA ASN A 80 6.41 19.41 -20.03
C ASN A 80 5.60 18.09 -19.94
N LEU A 81 5.17 17.71 -18.73
CA LEU A 81 4.24 16.59 -18.55
C LEU A 81 2.77 17.04 -18.66
N GLY A 82 2.52 18.31 -18.93
CA GLY A 82 1.24 18.86 -19.43
C GLY A 82 0.11 18.97 -18.40
N GLN A 83 -0.99 19.57 -18.84
CA GLN A 83 -2.29 19.44 -18.16
C GLN A 83 -2.86 18.04 -18.45
N TYR A 84 -3.68 17.54 -17.53
CA TYR A 84 -4.28 16.20 -17.62
C TYR A 84 -5.76 16.30 -17.92
N VAL A 85 -6.21 15.50 -18.88
CA VAL A 85 -7.63 15.27 -19.14
C VAL A 85 -8.04 13.99 -18.42
N TYR A 86 -9.00 14.11 -17.51
CA TYR A 86 -9.66 12.95 -16.92
C TYR A 86 -10.80 12.48 -17.81
N SER A 87 -10.91 11.17 -18.03
CA SER A 87 -12.08 10.51 -18.59
C SER A 87 -12.38 9.22 -17.84
N SER A 88 -13.67 8.87 -17.72
CA SER A 88 -14.08 7.62 -17.05
C SER A 88 -13.61 6.35 -17.79
N THR A 89 -13.20 6.48 -19.05
CA THR A 89 -12.73 5.37 -19.89
C THR A 89 -11.21 5.18 -19.82
N THR A 90 -10.44 6.25 -19.65
CA THR A 90 -8.97 6.22 -19.66
C THR A 90 -8.32 6.69 -18.35
N ASN A 91 -9.11 7.07 -17.34
CA ASN A 91 -8.68 7.86 -16.19
C ASN A 91 -7.93 9.11 -16.67
N TYR A 92 -6.63 9.25 -16.41
CA TYR A 92 -5.89 10.47 -16.78
C TYR A 92 -5.04 10.27 -18.03
N ARG A 93 -5.08 11.24 -18.93
CA ARG A 93 -4.20 11.34 -20.09
C ARG A 93 -3.58 12.75 -20.14
N SER A 94 -2.27 12.86 -20.34
CA SER A 94 -1.65 14.17 -20.61
C SER A 94 -2.18 14.77 -21.92
N GLU A 95 -2.34 16.09 -22.03
CA GLU A 95 -2.83 16.76 -23.25
C GLU A 95 -2.02 16.42 -24.53
N GLY A 96 -0.71 16.20 -24.40
CA GLY A 96 0.15 15.75 -25.52
C GLY A 96 0.00 14.26 -25.87
N GLY A 97 -0.77 13.51 -25.09
CA GLY A 97 -1.08 12.09 -25.31
C GLY A 97 -0.02 11.08 -24.88
N TYR A 98 1.13 11.52 -24.37
CA TYR A 98 2.28 10.66 -24.08
C TYR A 98 2.21 9.88 -22.76
N LEU A 99 1.40 10.31 -21.79
CA LEU A 99 1.28 9.64 -20.49
C LEU A 99 -0.18 9.31 -20.18
N TYR A 100 -0.43 8.03 -19.93
CA TYR A 100 -1.68 7.49 -19.41
C TYR A 100 -1.49 7.04 -17.97
N ILE A 101 -2.39 7.43 -17.08
CA ILE A 101 -2.45 6.96 -15.69
C ILE A 101 -3.83 6.36 -15.45
N CYS A 102 -3.92 5.04 -15.27
CA CYS A 102 -5.21 4.35 -15.14
C CYS A 102 -5.16 3.09 -14.27
N SER A 103 -6.35 2.54 -13.97
CA SER A 103 -6.48 1.28 -13.23
C SER A 103 -6.14 0.07 -14.10
N HIS A 104 -5.92 -1.08 -13.47
CA HIS A 104 -5.74 -2.35 -14.18
C HIS A 104 -6.87 -2.61 -15.19
N GLU A 105 -8.12 -2.42 -14.76
CA GLU A 105 -9.30 -2.64 -15.59
C GLU A 105 -9.40 -1.67 -16.77
N ASN A 106 -8.99 -0.41 -16.57
CA ASN A 106 -9.00 0.57 -17.66
C ASN A 106 -7.83 0.37 -18.62
N ALA A 107 -6.67 -0.05 -18.12
CA ALA A 107 -5.56 -0.44 -18.97
C ALA A 107 -6.00 -1.57 -19.93
N LEU A 108 -6.73 -2.59 -19.47
CA LEU A 108 -7.20 -3.70 -20.32
C LEU A 108 -8.05 -3.28 -21.52
N LYS A 109 -8.68 -2.10 -21.48
CA LYS A 109 -9.51 -1.54 -22.56
C LYS A 109 -8.69 -0.80 -23.62
N LEU A 110 -7.45 -0.42 -23.31
CA LEU A 110 -6.56 0.27 -24.23
C LEU A 110 -6.14 -0.67 -25.37
N GLN A 111 -6.15 -0.15 -26.59
CA GLN A 111 -5.66 -0.86 -27.78
C GLN A 111 -4.19 -0.52 -28.08
N GLU A 112 -3.72 0.62 -27.58
CA GLU A 112 -2.36 1.12 -27.76
C GLU A 112 -1.33 0.25 -27.03
N LYS A 113 -0.10 0.29 -27.51
CA LYS A 113 1.09 -0.26 -26.83
C LYS A 113 2.01 0.87 -26.45
N PHE A 114 2.81 0.65 -25.41
CA PHE A 114 3.59 1.70 -24.77
C PHE A 114 5.08 1.34 -24.74
N ASP A 115 5.92 2.36 -24.89
CA ASP A 115 7.37 2.29 -24.75
C ASP A 115 7.79 2.02 -23.30
N LEU A 116 7.01 2.52 -22.35
CA LEU A 116 7.17 2.31 -20.91
C LEU A 116 5.85 1.90 -20.28
N VAL A 117 5.82 0.76 -19.60
CA VAL A 117 4.68 0.32 -18.78
C VAL A 117 5.15 0.17 -17.34
N ILE A 118 4.55 0.93 -16.42
CA ILE A 118 4.79 0.85 -14.98
C ILE A 118 3.53 0.30 -14.32
N TYR A 119 3.64 -0.72 -13.49
CA TYR A 119 2.54 -1.20 -12.66
C TYR A 119 2.86 -0.99 -11.18
N ASN A 120 2.12 -0.11 -10.51
CA ASN A 120 2.28 0.17 -9.09
C ASN A 120 1.16 -0.51 -8.27
N ASP A 121 1.53 -1.57 -7.55
CA ASP A 121 0.63 -2.32 -6.66
C ASP A 121 0.90 -2.04 -5.16
N ILE A 122 1.84 -1.15 -4.82
CA ILE A 122 2.27 -0.93 -3.42
C ILE A 122 1.46 0.13 -2.66
N ARG A 123 0.59 0.88 -3.34
CA ARG A 123 -0.19 1.98 -2.72
C ARG A 123 -1.70 1.75 -2.68
N SER A 124 -2.16 0.66 -3.26
CA SER A 124 -3.56 0.25 -3.29
C SER A 124 -3.75 -1.10 -2.62
N PHE A 125 -4.97 -1.40 -2.14
CA PHE A 125 -5.25 -2.72 -1.60
C PHE A 125 -5.01 -3.79 -2.68
N PRO A 126 -4.20 -4.84 -2.42
CA PRO A 126 -3.85 -5.84 -3.43
C PRO A 126 -5.10 -6.60 -3.93
N LYS A 127 -5.40 -6.45 -5.22
CA LYS A 127 -6.54 -7.09 -5.89
C LYS A 127 -6.13 -8.15 -6.90
N PHE A 128 -4.93 -8.00 -7.48
CA PHE A 128 -4.47 -8.82 -8.59
C PHE A 128 -3.28 -9.67 -8.15
N ASN A 129 -3.23 -10.90 -8.64
CA ASN A 129 -2.10 -11.80 -8.38
C ASN A 129 -0.91 -11.50 -9.32
N ARG A 130 0.23 -12.12 -9.02
CA ARG A 130 1.47 -11.97 -9.78
C ARG A 130 1.28 -12.17 -11.29
N GLU A 131 0.59 -13.25 -11.69
CA GLU A 131 0.39 -13.58 -13.10
C GLU A 131 -0.48 -12.55 -13.82
N GLN A 132 -1.54 -12.04 -13.18
CA GLN A 132 -2.38 -10.98 -13.75
C GLN A 132 -1.58 -9.68 -13.99
N ILE A 133 -0.73 -9.30 -13.03
CA ILE A 133 0.13 -8.11 -13.15
C ILE A 133 1.18 -8.31 -14.24
N LYS A 134 1.83 -9.48 -14.28
CA LYS A 134 2.81 -9.84 -15.32
C LYS A 134 2.19 -9.79 -16.71
N ASN A 135 1.00 -10.39 -16.87
CA ASN A 135 0.31 -10.45 -18.14
C ASN A 135 -0.04 -9.07 -18.68
N ILE A 136 -0.53 -8.14 -17.84
CA ILE A 136 -0.86 -6.79 -18.31
C ILE A 136 0.39 -5.97 -18.64
N LEU A 137 1.45 -6.07 -17.83
CA LEU A 137 2.74 -5.43 -18.11
C LEU A 137 3.29 -5.83 -19.48
N LEU A 138 3.36 -7.13 -19.74
CA LEU A 138 3.89 -7.66 -21.00
C LEU A 138 2.95 -7.41 -22.17
N LYS A 139 1.63 -7.51 -21.96
CA LYS A 139 0.62 -7.24 -22.98
C LYS A 139 0.70 -5.78 -23.44
N MET A 140 0.82 -4.81 -22.54
CA MET A 140 0.72 -3.39 -22.91
C MET A 140 2.01 -2.81 -23.50
N ARG A 141 3.12 -3.52 -23.40
CA ARG A 141 4.42 -3.05 -23.86
C ARG A 141 4.64 -3.32 -25.34
N ILE A 142 5.34 -2.42 -26.03
CA ILE A 142 5.88 -2.70 -27.37
C ILE A 142 7.04 -3.71 -27.32
N ILE A 143 7.43 -4.24 -28.49
CA ILE A 143 8.68 -5.00 -28.62
C ILE A 143 9.86 -4.05 -28.34
N GLY A 144 10.74 -4.43 -27.41
CA GLY A 144 11.88 -3.60 -27.00
C GLY A 144 11.53 -2.44 -26.05
N GLY A 145 10.27 -2.34 -25.62
CA GLY A 145 9.87 -1.40 -24.57
C GLY A 145 10.31 -1.87 -23.18
N LEU A 146 10.15 -1.00 -22.19
CA LEU A 146 10.46 -1.26 -20.79
C LEU A 146 9.18 -1.54 -19.98
N ALA A 147 9.15 -2.66 -19.24
CA ALA A 147 8.15 -2.97 -18.23
C ALA A 147 8.78 -2.87 -16.83
N ILE A 148 8.10 -2.16 -15.93
CA ILE A 148 8.49 -2.02 -14.53
C ILE A 148 7.34 -2.50 -13.64
N ALA A 149 7.56 -3.55 -12.85
CA ALA A 149 6.64 -3.92 -11.78
C ALA A 149 7.11 -3.31 -10.46
N TYR A 150 6.27 -2.50 -9.83
CA TYR A 150 6.52 -1.95 -8.50
C TYR A 150 5.57 -2.60 -7.51
N CYS A 151 6.07 -3.63 -6.84
CA CYS A 151 5.26 -4.60 -6.09
C CYS A 151 5.98 -5.00 -4.80
N VAL A 152 5.28 -5.72 -3.92
CA VAL A 152 5.88 -6.28 -2.69
C VAL A 152 6.66 -7.57 -2.91
N GLU A 153 6.63 -8.09 -4.13
CA GLU A 153 7.30 -9.31 -4.58
C GLU A 153 7.71 -9.15 -6.05
N ASN A 154 8.62 -10.02 -6.51
CA ASN A 154 8.98 -10.10 -7.93
C ASN A 154 7.80 -10.54 -8.79
N VAL A 155 7.64 -9.90 -9.94
CA VAL A 155 6.53 -10.18 -10.87
C VAL A 155 7.07 -10.65 -12.22
N LEU A 156 7.97 -9.87 -12.83
CA LEU A 156 8.47 -10.11 -14.17
C LEU A 156 9.58 -11.16 -14.19
N SER A 157 10.66 -10.95 -13.42
CA SER A 157 11.87 -11.79 -13.39
C SER A 157 12.77 -11.43 -12.21
N GLU A 158 13.39 -12.42 -11.58
CA GLU A 158 14.30 -12.21 -10.44
C GLU A 158 15.65 -11.58 -10.85
N ASP A 159 16.06 -11.70 -12.12
CA ASP A 159 17.37 -11.28 -12.61
C ASP A 159 17.64 -9.76 -12.49
N ASN A 160 16.59 -8.94 -12.63
CA ASN A 160 16.68 -7.47 -12.59
C ASN A 160 15.81 -6.90 -11.45
N THR A 161 16.18 -7.25 -10.22
CA THR A 161 15.46 -6.83 -9.00
C THR A 161 16.14 -5.64 -8.34
N ILE A 162 15.41 -4.54 -8.22
CA ILE A 162 15.79 -3.38 -7.41
C ILE A 162 15.02 -3.46 -6.09
N MET A 163 15.74 -3.65 -4.97
CA MET A 163 15.13 -3.73 -3.65
C MET A 163 15.00 -2.33 -3.05
N PHE A 164 13.79 -1.96 -2.62
CA PHE A 164 13.49 -0.72 -1.91
C PHE A 164 12.85 -1.04 -0.54
N PRO A 165 13.65 -1.46 0.45
CA PRO A 165 13.17 -2.21 1.59
C PRO A 165 12.55 -1.35 2.71
N ILE A 166 12.53 -0.03 2.57
CA ILE A 166 12.07 0.86 3.62
C ILE A 166 11.31 2.05 3.05
N LYS A 167 10.31 2.54 3.78
CA LYS A 167 9.60 3.77 3.45
C LYS A 167 10.31 5.00 4.01
N ASN A 168 10.61 4.95 5.31
CA ASN A 168 11.24 6.03 6.06
C ASN A 168 12.54 5.49 6.64
N ALA A 169 13.67 6.16 6.36
CA ALA A 169 14.95 5.77 6.94
C ALA A 169 14.84 5.66 8.47
N ASN A 170 15.54 4.68 9.05
CA ASN A 170 15.62 4.40 10.48
C ASN A 170 14.37 3.80 11.14
N ILE A 171 13.32 3.47 10.38
CA ILE A 171 12.09 2.90 10.95
C ILE A 171 11.83 1.53 10.33
N PRO A 172 12.02 0.42 11.07
CA PRO A 172 11.70 -0.89 10.54
C PRO A 172 10.20 -1.03 10.32
N ILE A 173 9.83 -2.01 9.52
CA ILE A 173 8.44 -2.37 9.28
C ILE A 173 7.97 -3.20 10.47
N ILE A 174 6.71 -3.01 10.83
CA ILE A 174 6.09 -3.80 11.90
C ILE A 174 5.93 -5.24 11.43
N GLU A 175 6.55 -6.16 12.18
CA GLU A 175 6.29 -7.58 12.03
C GLU A 175 5.01 -7.94 12.78
N PRO A 176 3.97 -8.45 12.09
CA PRO A 176 2.71 -8.75 12.75
C PRO A 176 2.87 -9.93 13.73
N ARG A 177 2.25 -9.79 14.91
CA ARG A 177 2.11 -10.88 15.87
C ARG A 177 0.93 -11.76 15.49
N ILE A 178 1.13 -13.07 15.50
CA ILE A 178 0.05 -14.04 15.28
C ILE A 178 -0.46 -14.49 16.64
N ILE A 179 -1.75 -14.30 16.89
CA ILE A 179 -2.44 -14.76 18.09
C ILE A 179 -3.53 -15.73 17.65
N THR A 180 -3.40 -16.99 18.08
CA THR A 180 -4.42 -18.02 17.86
C THR A 180 -5.24 -18.24 19.11
N THR A 181 -6.55 -18.43 18.96
CA THR A 181 -7.46 -18.70 20.09
C THR A 181 -8.45 -19.80 19.77
N ARG A 182 -8.96 -20.50 20.80
CA ARG A 182 -10.09 -21.43 20.66
C ARG A 182 -11.44 -20.76 20.85
N ILE A 183 -11.46 -19.50 21.27
CA ILE A 183 -12.67 -18.70 21.47
C ILE A 183 -13.36 -18.47 20.13
N ASN A 184 -14.68 -18.58 20.07
CA ASN A 184 -15.43 -18.21 18.87
C ASN A 184 -15.36 -16.70 18.67
N LEU A 185 -14.51 -16.25 17.75
CA LEU A 185 -14.25 -14.85 17.46
C LEU A 185 -15.50 -14.09 16.96
N SER A 186 -16.55 -14.79 16.53
CA SER A 186 -17.82 -14.16 16.14
C SER A 186 -18.72 -13.82 17.33
N LEU A 187 -18.45 -14.41 18.50
CA LEU A 187 -19.27 -14.29 19.70
C LEU A 187 -18.56 -13.56 20.83
N ASP A 188 -17.23 -13.58 20.86
CA ASP A 188 -16.45 -13.16 22.00
C ASP A 188 -15.05 -12.65 21.60
N ILE A 189 -14.41 -11.91 22.51
CA ILE A 189 -13.07 -11.36 22.35
C ILE A 189 -12.11 -12.04 23.30
N PRO A 190 -10.99 -12.60 22.81
CA PRO A 190 -9.96 -13.16 23.66
C PRO A 190 -9.41 -12.14 24.65
N LEU A 191 -9.16 -12.57 25.89
CA LEU A 191 -8.65 -11.69 26.94
C LEU A 191 -7.41 -10.91 26.52
N VAL A 192 -6.46 -11.57 25.83
CA VAL A 192 -5.24 -10.93 25.31
C VAL A 192 -5.54 -9.76 24.36
N VAL A 193 -6.59 -9.85 23.56
CA VAL A 193 -7.02 -8.78 22.65
C VAL A 193 -7.70 -7.67 23.44
N TYR A 194 -8.54 -8.01 24.41
CA TYR A 194 -9.15 -7.02 25.29
C TYR A 194 -8.09 -6.21 26.07
N GLU A 195 -7.10 -6.88 26.66
CA GLU A 195 -5.99 -6.27 27.37
C GLU A 195 -5.16 -5.36 26.47
N TYR A 196 -4.89 -5.82 25.24
CA TYR A 196 -4.20 -5.02 24.24
C TYR A 196 -4.98 -3.76 23.88
N LEU A 197 -6.29 -3.88 23.57
CA LEU A 197 -7.15 -2.74 23.29
C LEU A 197 -7.15 -1.74 24.45
N ASN A 198 -7.20 -2.24 25.70
CA ASN A 198 -7.17 -1.39 26.89
C ASN A 198 -5.84 -0.64 27.00
N TRP A 199 -4.72 -1.34 26.79
CA TRP A 199 -3.39 -0.74 26.79
C TRP A 199 -3.22 0.34 25.70
N SER A 200 -3.69 0.08 24.47
CA SER A 200 -3.66 1.06 23.37
C SER A 200 -4.45 2.32 23.73
N ILE A 201 -5.64 2.18 24.32
CA ILE A 201 -6.47 3.33 24.72
C ILE A 201 -5.86 4.09 25.92
N ILE A 202 -5.26 3.41 26.89
CA ILE A 202 -4.54 4.07 27.99
C ILE A 202 -3.34 4.85 27.44
N SER A 203 -2.67 4.30 26.42
CA SER A 203 -1.53 4.91 25.72
C SER A 203 -1.92 6.01 24.71
N ASN A 204 -3.20 6.44 24.70
CA ASN A 204 -3.74 7.45 23.80
C ASN A 204 -3.56 7.12 22.31
N ARG A 205 -3.69 5.85 21.95
CA ARG A 205 -3.60 5.35 20.57
C ARG A 205 -4.98 5.03 20.01
N LYS A 206 -5.07 4.98 18.69
CA LYS A 206 -6.25 4.48 17.97
C LYS A 206 -5.99 3.04 17.56
N VAL A 207 -7.04 2.21 17.55
CA VAL A 207 -6.96 0.85 17.03
C VAL A 207 -7.92 0.69 15.86
N ILE A 208 -7.43 0.16 14.74
CA ILE A 208 -8.26 -0.23 13.61
C ILE A 208 -8.36 -1.75 13.59
N ILE A 209 -9.58 -2.24 13.69
CA ILE A 209 -9.91 -3.66 13.65
C ILE A 209 -10.50 -3.97 12.27
N PHE A 210 -9.69 -4.57 11.41
CA PHE A 210 -10.13 -5.04 10.09
C PHE A 210 -10.82 -6.40 10.21
N VAL A 211 -11.98 -6.51 9.60
CA VAL A 211 -12.78 -7.75 9.53
C VAL A 211 -13.12 -8.11 8.08
N PRO A 212 -13.36 -9.40 7.75
CA PRO A 212 -13.57 -9.85 6.36
C PRO A 212 -14.86 -9.33 5.68
N ASP A 213 -15.89 -9.01 6.46
CA ASP A 213 -17.22 -8.67 5.94
C ASP A 213 -18.07 -7.87 6.94
N ALA A 214 -19.16 -7.32 6.44
CA ALA A 214 -20.08 -6.49 7.21
C ALA A 214 -20.72 -7.25 8.38
N GLN A 215 -21.01 -8.55 8.24
CA GLN A 215 -21.64 -9.33 9.30
C GLN A 215 -20.68 -9.47 10.49
N LYS A 216 -19.43 -9.87 10.22
CA LYS A 216 -18.38 -9.95 11.24
C LYS A 216 -18.08 -8.58 11.86
N ALA A 217 -18.11 -7.50 11.07
CA ALA A 217 -17.95 -6.14 11.60
C ALA A 217 -19.01 -5.83 12.66
N MET A 218 -20.28 -6.12 12.35
CA MET A 218 -21.39 -5.91 13.27
C MET A 218 -21.27 -6.77 14.53
N SER A 219 -20.90 -8.05 14.39
CA SER A 219 -20.71 -8.96 15.54
C SER A 219 -19.61 -8.47 16.49
N VAL A 220 -18.42 -8.16 15.96
CA VAL A 220 -17.29 -7.66 16.76
C VAL A 220 -17.65 -6.33 17.42
N PHE A 221 -18.28 -5.41 16.69
CA PHE A 221 -18.69 -4.13 17.24
C PHE A 221 -19.76 -4.25 18.33
N ALA A 222 -20.74 -5.14 18.16
CA ALA A 222 -21.78 -5.38 19.16
C ALA A 222 -21.17 -5.87 20.47
N TYR A 223 -20.21 -6.81 20.39
CA TYR A 223 -19.50 -7.28 21.57
C TYR A 223 -18.67 -6.16 22.22
N LEU A 224 -17.83 -5.43 21.45
CA LEU A 224 -17.02 -4.32 21.97
C LEU A 224 -17.88 -3.23 22.62
N SER A 225 -19.09 -3.03 22.12
CA SER A 225 -20.02 -2.02 22.65
C SER A 225 -20.42 -2.29 24.10
N ASN A 226 -20.42 -3.56 24.54
CA ASN A 226 -20.65 -3.93 25.93
C ASN A 226 -19.54 -3.41 26.88
N PHE A 227 -18.37 -3.09 26.33
CA PHE A 227 -17.21 -2.60 27.08
C PHE A 227 -16.98 -1.10 26.95
N LYS A 228 -17.86 -0.32 26.27
CA LYS A 228 -17.66 1.12 26.06
C LYS A 228 -17.26 1.89 27.32
N LYS A 229 -17.95 1.63 28.43
CA LYS A 229 -17.67 2.30 29.72
C LYS A 229 -16.32 1.92 30.34
N LYS A 230 -15.79 0.74 30.03
CA LYS A 230 -14.55 0.21 30.61
C LYS A 230 -13.34 0.42 29.69
N LEU A 231 -13.58 0.43 28.38
CA LEU A 231 -12.54 0.41 27.36
C LEU A 231 -12.38 1.79 26.70
N SER A 232 -13.41 2.26 26.01
CA SER A 232 -13.42 3.57 25.35
C SER A 232 -14.85 3.96 24.98
N GLU A 233 -15.22 5.22 25.18
CA GLU A 233 -16.49 5.74 24.68
C GLU A 233 -16.49 5.90 23.14
N ASN A 234 -15.29 6.00 22.54
CA ASN A 234 -15.09 6.16 21.10
C ASN A 234 -14.84 4.80 20.40
N ILE A 235 -15.80 3.89 20.51
CA ILE A 235 -15.85 2.66 19.72
C ILE A 235 -16.83 2.88 18.56
N VAL A 236 -16.34 2.74 17.33
CA VAL A 236 -17.02 3.15 16.10
C VAL A 236 -17.07 1.97 15.12
N LEU A 237 -18.19 1.85 14.41
CA LEU A 237 -18.39 0.89 13.32
C LEU A 237 -18.42 1.63 11.98
N PHE A 238 -17.63 1.15 11.02
CA PHE A 238 -17.73 1.56 9.63
C PHE A 238 -17.92 0.33 8.74
N ILE A 239 -18.98 0.32 7.93
CA ILE A 239 -19.23 -0.72 6.94
C ILE A 239 -19.12 -0.11 5.55
N LYS A 240 -18.23 -0.67 4.73
CA LYS A 240 -18.04 -0.25 3.34
C LYS A 240 -19.38 -0.23 2.59
N SER A 241 -19.63 0.87 1.86
CA SER A 241 -20.85 1.12 1.08
C SER A 241 -22.17 1.23 1.86
N ARG A 242 -22.14 1.24 3.21
CA ARG A 242 -23.34 1.45 4.05
C ARG A 242 -23.21 2.61 5.02
N SER A 243 -22.02 2.80 5.59
CA SER A 243 -21.74 3.85 6.55
C SER A 243 -21.47 5.19 5.87
N ASP A 244 -21.85 6.28 6.54
CA ASP A 244 -21.45 7.63 6.16
C ASP A 244 -19.92 7.76 6.24
N LYS A 245 -19.29 8.28 5.19
CA LYS A 245 -17.84 8.54 5.11
C LYS A 245 -17.34 9.46 6.23
N ASN A 246 -18.20 10.36 6.71
CA ASN A 246 -17.89 11.27 7.82
C ASN A 246 -17.55 10.53 9.12
N ILE A 247 -18.01 9.29 9.30
CA ILE A 247 -17.72 8.49 10.49
C ILE A 247 -16.21 8.28 10.66
N LYS A 248 -15.47 7.97 9.58
CA LYS A 248 -14.02 7.81 9.66
C LYS A 248 -13.32 9.13 9.92
N VAL A 249 -13.76 10.21 9.28
CA VAL A 249 -13.22 11.56 9.50
C VAL A 249 -13.38 11.97 10.96
N ASN A 250 -14.55 11.72 11.54
CA ASN A 250 -14.82 12.00 12.95
C ASN A 250 -13.98 11.14 13.88
N PHE A 251 -13.81 9.85 13.58
CA PHE A 251 -12.91 8.95 14.33
C PHE A 251 -11.47 9.46 14.31
N MET A 252 -11.02 9.96 13.15
CA MET A 252 -9.68 10.50 12.97
C MET A 252 -9.40 11.73 13.82
N ASN A 253 -10.41 12.59 14.00
CA ASN A 253 -10.31 13.80 14.80
C ASN A 253 -10.33 13.56 16.31
N LYS A 254 -10.45 12.31 16.78
CA LYS A 254 -10.32 11.95 18.19
C LYS A 254 -8.88 11.59 18.51
N ASP A 255 -8.45 11.75 19.75
CA ASP A 255 -7.08 11.36 20.13
C ASP A 255 -6.90 9.83 20.09
N LYS A 256 -7.91 9.12 20.62
CA LYS A 256 -7.93 7.66 20.78
C LYS A 256 -9.30 7.08 20.49
N GLY A 257 -9.35 5.78 20.22
CA GLY A 257 -10.59 5.06 19.96
C GLY A 257 -10.38 3.75 19.24
N ILE A 258 -11.46 3.03 18.99
CA ILE A 258 -11.46 1.76 18.26
C ILE A 258 -12.40 1.88 17.06
N LEU A 259 -11.89 1.61 15.87
CA LEU A 259 -12.67 1.51 14.63
C LEU A 259 -12.77 0.06 14.20
N VAL A 260 -13.98 -0.49 14.13
CA VAL A 260 -14.25 -1.79 13.52
C VAL A 260 -14.70 -1.57 12.09
N THR A 261 -14.01 -2.18 11.12
CA THR A 261 -14.27 -1.92 9.70
C THR A 261 -14.03 -3.12 8.80
N ASN A 262 -14.84 -3.26 7.76
CA ASN A 262 -14.58 -4.16 6.63
C ASN A 262 -14.10 -3.39 5.38
N ASP A 263 -13.72 -2.12 5.54
CA ASP A 263 -13.18 -1.30 4.47
C ASP A 263 -11.65 -1.26 4.55
N PHE A 264 -11.01 -1.91 3.58
CA PHE A 264 -9.54 -2.01 3.50
C PHE A 264 -8.91 -0.84 2.74
N GLU A 265 -9.71 -0.07 2.01
CA GLU A 265 -9.26 0.99 1.10
C GLU A 265 -9.41 2.37 1.75
N GLU A 266 -8.60 2.61 2.78
CA GLU A 266 -8.64 3.86 3.56
C GLU A 266 -7.49 4.82 3.18
N ASN A 267 -7.08 4.82 1.91
CA ASN A 267 -5.81 5.39 1.48
C ASN A 267 -5.70 6.92 1.59
N HIS A 268 -6.82 7.61 1.84
CA HIS A 268 -6.93 9.07 1.91
C HIS A 268 -6.97 9.62 3.34
N LEU A 269 -6.87 8.78 4.37
CA LEU A 269 -6.87 9.21 5.76
C LEU A 269 -5.48 9.00 6.38
N GLU A 270 -4.93 10.05 6.99
CA GLU A 270 -3.60 10.04 7.59
C GLU A 270 -3.65 9.56 9.04
N PHE A 271 -3.57 8.24 9.20
CA PHE A 271 -3.60 7.55 10.48
C PHE A 271 -2.28 7.70 11.27
N HIS A 272 -2.27 8.57 12.28
CA HIS A 272 -1.17 8.70 13.24
C HIS A 272 -1.48 7.93 14.52
N SER A 273 -0.45 7.36 15.16
CA SER A 273 -0.58 6.65 16.45
C SER A 273 -1.60 5.51 16.40
N ILE A 274 -1.51 4.68 15.34
CA ILE A 274 -2.46 3.59 15.13
C ILE A 274 -1.88 2.21 15.39
N ASP A 275 -2.72 1.36 15.92
CA ASP A 275 -2.53 -0.08 16.02
C ASP A 275 -3.51 -0.77 15.07
N VAL A 276 -3.13 -1.94 14.57
CA VAL A 276 -3.95 -2.72 13.64
C VAL A 276 -4.21 -4.11 14.19
N ILE A 277 -5.45 -4.55 14.11
CA ILE A 277 -5.84 -5.94 14.35
C ILE A 277 -6.59 -6.45 13.12
N VAL A 278 -6.14 -7.54 12.52
CA VAL A 278 -6.92 -8.30 11.55
C VAL A 278 -7.64 -9.41 12.32
N TYR A 279 -8.93 -9.22 12.60
CA TYR A 279 -9.68 -9.94 13.65
C TYR A 279 -10.12 -11.37 13.27
N PHE A 280 -10.02 -11.74 11.99
CA PHE A 280 -10.28 -13.08 11.48
C PHE A 280 -9.24 -13.38 10.40
N ALA A 281 -7.97 -13.36 10.77
CA ALA A 281 -6.85 -13.41 9.84
C ALA A 281 -6.70 -14.77 9.13
N ASP A 282 -7.38 -15.80 9.61
CA ASP A 282 -7.53 -17.12 8.98
C ASP A 282 -8.67 -17.18 7.94
N ASN A 283 -9.42 -16.10 7.75
CA ASN A 283 -10.48 -16.07 6.75
C ASN A 283 -9.90 -16.20 5.33
N VAL A 284 -10.48 -17.08 4.52
CA VAL A 284 -10.06 -17.34 3.12
C VAL A 284 -10.05 -16.11 2.21
N LYS A 285 -10.72 -15.02 2.60
CA LYS A 285 -10.68 -13.76 1.86
C LYS A 285 -9.34 -13.04 1.94
N PHE A 286 -8.49 -13.37 2.91
CA PHE A 286 -7.20 -12.72 3.11
C PHE A 286 -6.07 -13.60 2.58
N ASP A 287 -5.37 -13.09 1.57
CA ASP A 287 -4.06 -13.62 1.19
C ASP A 287 -2.92 -12.90 1.94
N TYR A 288 -1.70 -13.40 1.78
CA TYR A 288 -0.53 -12.86 2.45
C TYR A 288 -0.23 -11.40 2.05
N LYS A 289 -0.51 -10.97 0.81
CA LYS A 289 -0.29 -9.58 0.36
C LYS A 289 -1.27 -8.64 1.04
N GLN A 290 -2.53 -9.05 1.17
CA GLN A 290 -3.57 -8.28 1.82
C GLN A 290 -3.34 -8.18 3.33
N LEU A 291 -2.96 -9.28 3.99
CA LEU A 291 -2.55 -9.26 5.39
C LEU A 291 -1.37 -8.31 5.61
N PHE A 292 -0.34 -8.40 4.78
CA PHE A 292 0.83 -7.53 4.86
C PHE A 292 0.47 -6.06 4.57
N PHE A 293 -0.44 -5.78 3.64
CA PHE A 293 -0.93 -4.43 3.34
C PHE A 293 -1.66 -3.79 4.51
N LEU A 294 -2.50 -4.57 5.21
CA LEU A 294 -3.23 -4.11 6.38
C LEU A 294 -2.27 -3.87 7.56
N SER A 295 -1.34 -4.78 7.84
CA SER A 295 -0.35 -4.60 8.92
C SER A 295 0.61 -3.45 8.65
N SER A 296 0.97 -3.20 7.39
CA SER A 296 1.88 -2.11 6.98
C SER A 296 1.28 -0.71 7.16
N LYS A 297 0.00 -0.58 7.59
CA LYS A 297 -0.57 0.71 7.97
C LYS A 297 0.03 1.24 9.27
N VAL A 298 0.44 0.35 10.17
CA VAL A 298 1.05 0.71 11.46
C VAL A 298 2.36 1.44 11.22
N GLY A 299 2.58 2.55 11.91
CA GLY A 299 3.81 3.35 11.78
C GLY A 299 3.93 4.13 10.46
N ARG A 300 2.93 4.10 9.56
CA ARG A 300 2.99 4.77 8.25
C ARG A 300 3.34 6.26 8.35
N PHE A 301 2.83 6.95 9.37
CA PHE A 301 3.03 8.39 9.56
C PHE A 301 3.81 8.71 10.86
N GLU A 302 4.46 7.72 11.45
CA GLU A 302 5.22 7.90 12.69
C GLU A 302 6.71 8.07 12.39
N ASN A 303 7.39 8.89 13.19
CA ASN A 303 8.85 9.07 13.14
C ASN A 303 9.61 8.12 14.10
N ILE A 304 8.87 7.32 14.87
CA ILE A 304 9.35 6.29 15.78
C ILE A 304 8.34 5.14 15.72
N GLN A 305 8.79 3.89 15.68
CA GLN A 305 7.88 2.74 15.65
C GLN A 305 7.27 2.51 17.05
N ARG A 306 5.98 2.82 17.24
CA ARG A 306 5.29 2.64 18.54
C ARG A 306 3.96 1.89 18.47
N GLY A 307 3.55 1.41 17.31
CA GLY A 307 2.32 0.64 17.15
C GLY A 307 2.54 -0.85 17.02
N GLU A 308 1.47 -1.64 17.13
CA GLU A 308 1.52 -3.08 16.80
C GLU A 308 0.50 -3.46 15.73
N ALA A 309 0.86 -4.52 14.99
CA ALA A 309 -0.05 -5.24 14.11
C ALA A 309 -0.29 -6.65 14.66
N ILE A 310 -1.55 -7.04 14.78
CA ILE A 310 -1.94 -8.35 15.30
C ILE A 310 -2.80 -9.06 14.26
N PHE A 311 -2.43 -10.29 13.94
CA PHE A 311 -3.27 -11.24 13.22
C PHE A 311 -3.94 -12.15 14.26
N LEU A 312 -5.24 -11.95 14.44
CA LEU A 312 -6.05 -12.75 15.35
C LEU A 312 -6.82 -13.79 14.54
N ALA A 313 -6.70 -15.06 14.93
CA ALA A 313 -7.28 -16.17 14.20
C ALA A 313 -7.68 -17.32 15.12
N ASN A 314 -8.52 -18.23 14.63
CA ASN A 314 -8.76 -19.51 15.28
C ASN A 314 -7.72 -20.56 14.90
N ALA A 315 -7.17 -20.49 13.68
CA ALA A 315 -6.07 -21.33 13.23
C ALA A 315 -4.96 -20.51 12.55
N GLN A 316 -3.70 -20.88 12.76
CA GLN A 316 -2.59 -20.28 12.01
C GLN A 316 -2.61 -20.77 10.55
N THR A 317 -2.35 -19.89 9.59
CA THR A 317 -2.37 -20.17 8.16
C THR A 317 -1.05 -19.77 7.52
N VAL A 318 -0.70 -20.44 6.44
CA VAL A 318 0.49 -20.12 5.63
C VAL A 318 0.46 -18.68 5.10
N GLN A 319 -0.73 -18.09 4.92
CA GLN A 319 -0.87 -16.70 4.48
C GLN A 319 -0.35 -15.72 5.54
N MET A 320 -0.66 -15.98 6.82
CA MET A 320 -0.16 -15.18 7.93
C MET A 320 1.36 -15.32 8.08
N ASP A 321 1.89 -16.54 7.96
CA ASP A 321 3.34 -16.79 8.03
C ASP A 321 4.10 -16.09 6.91
N LYS A 322 3.57 -16.14 5.68
CA LYS A 322 4.14 -15.43 4.54
C LYS A 322 4.14 -13.91 4.77
N ALA A 323 3.02 -13.35 5.21
CA ALA A 323 2.92 -11.92 5.49
C ALA A 323 3.92 -11.46 6.57
N LYS A 324 4.07 -12.26 7.64
CA LYS A 324 5.09 -12.01 8.68
C LYS A 324 6.50 -12.10 8.11
N SER A 325 6.81 -13.16 7.37
CA SER A 325 8.12 -13.38 6.76
C SER A 325 8.51 -12.26 5.79
N MET A 326 7.56 -11.68 5.06
CA MET A 326 7.83 -10.52 4.19
C MET A 326 8.32 -9.32 4.99
N ALA A 327 7.65 -8.98 6.09
CA ALA A 327 8.08 -7.89 6.98
C ALA A 327 9.51 -8.13 7.49
N SER A 328 9.81 -9.35 7.98
CA SER A 328 11.14 -9.70 8.46
C SER A 328 12.21 -9.60 7.36
N LYS A 329 11.93 -10.06 6.13
CA LYS A 329 12.86 -9.97 5.00
C LYS A 329 13.17 -8.53 4.61
N PHE A 330 12.18 -7.64 4.61
CA PHE A 330 12.41 -6.23 4.35
C PHE A 330 13.25 -5.59 5.46
N ASN A 331 12.98 -5.91 6.72
CA ASN A 331 13.79 -5.45 7.85
C ASN A 331 15.24 -5.93 7.75
N GLU A 332 15.46 -7.20 7.42
CA GLU A 332 16.79 -7.78 7.20
C GLU A 332 17.53 -7.03 6.09
N LYS A 333 16.88 -6.80 4.93
CA LYS A 333 17.49 -6.04 3.83
C LYS A 333 17.75 -4.58 4.17
N ALA A 334 16.86 -3.93 4.92
CA ALA A 334 17.10 -2.56 5.39
C ALA A 334 18.29 -2.50 6.35
N TRP A 335 18.44 -3.49 7.23
CA TRP A 335 19.59 -3.61 8.14
C TRP A 335 20.90 -3.85 7.38
N GLU A 336 20.93 -4.80 6.45
CA GLU A 336 22.11 -5.10 5.61
C GLU A 336 22.60 -3.86 4.84
N ARG A 337 21.68 -3.00 4.39
CA ARG A 337 21.99 -1.73 3.68
C ARG A 337 22.34 -0.57 4.62
N GLY A 338 22.32 -0.77 5.94
CA GLY A 338 22.56 0.29 6.93
C GLY A 338 21.48 1.38 6.93
N LEU A 339 20.25 1.04 6.55
CA LEU A 339 19.11 1.96 6.50
C LEU A 339 18.34 2.04 7.82
N LEU A 340 18.72 1.22 8.79
CA LEU A 340 18.15 1.18 10.14
C LEU A 340 19.20 1.64 11.16
N ASN A 341 18.83 2.58 12.02
CA ASN A 341 19.57 2.90 13.23
C ASN A 341 18.84 2.22 14.39
N ILE A 342 19.35 1.07 14.83
CA ILE A 342 18.84 0.32 15.99
C ILE A 342 19.72 0.60 17.20
#